data_AF-A0A4R5CBV5-F1
#
_entry.id   AF-A0A4R5CBV5-F1
#
_cell.length_a   1.000
_cell.length_b   1.000
_cell.length_c   1.000
_cell.angle_alpha   90.00
_cell.angle_beta   90.00
_cell.angle_gamma   90.00
#
_symmetry.space_group_name_H-M   'P 1'
#
loop_
_entity.id
_entity.type
_entity.pdbx_description
1 polymer ?
#
loop_
_entity_poly.entity_id
_entity_poly.type
_entity_poly.pdbx_seq_one_letter_code
_entity_poly.pdbx_strand_id
1 'polypeptide(L)'
;MKITVYILLIFGCLVMGCNAKKPLITDKKENIKTIQSDTIRIANDSLQYEVIIIDPGFSTWLASRAYSRGYLSQSYMENKNRLYIMEWNNRVLQPQLYNPNLYEMTINYDPNIDYGYEVNYLIYNYMIYFQNTFKQTLYGYVPTR
;
A
#
# COMPACT_ATOMS: atom_id res chain seq x y z
N MET A 1 29.31 -0.51 -58.14
CA MET A 1 28.08 0.18 -57.70
C MET A 1 26.91 -0.77 -57.38
N LYS A 2 27.14 -2.06 -57.06
CA LYS A 2 26.06 -2.99 -56.66
C LYS A 2 26.07 -3.29 -55.16
N ILE A 3 27.23 -3.22 -54.50
CA ILE A 3 27.40 -3.53 -53.07
C ILE A 3 26.87 -2.40 -52.17
N THR A 4 26.99 -1.13 -52.59
CA THR A 4 26.49 0.03 -51.85
C THR A 4 24.96 0.10 -51.80
N VAL A 5 24.26 -0.50 -52.77
CA VAL A 5 22.78 -0.54 -52.82
C VAL A 5 22.23 -1.53 -51.78
N TYR A 6 22.93 -2.63 -51.50
CA TYR A 6 22.50 -3.62 -50.50
C TYR A 6 22.64 -3.11 -49.05
N ILE A 7 23.63 -2.24 -48.77
CA ILE A 7 23.82 -1.66 -47.43
C ILE A 7 22.70 -0.67 -47.08
N LEU A 8 22.18 0.06 -48.07
CA LEU A 8 21.07 1.01 -47.88
C LEU A 8 19.71 0.32 -47.72
N LEU A 9 19.56 -0.92 -48.23
CA LEU A 9 18.33 -1.71 -48.13
C LEU A 9 18.15 -2.37 -46.75
N ILE A 10 19.24 -2.63 -46.02
CA ILE A 10 19.22 -3.29 -44.70
C ILE A 10 18.92 -2.28 -43.56
N PHE A 11 19.18 -0.99 -43.77
CA PHE A 11 18.92 0.06 -42.77
C PHE A 11 17.46 0.54 -42.75
N GLY A 12 16.63 0.13 -43.73
CA GLY A 12 15.23 0.56 -43.87
C GLY A 12 14.20 -0.20 -43.01
N CYS A 13 14.58 -1.30 -42.36
CA CYS A 13 13.63 -2.16 -41.62
C CYS A 13 13.52 -1.89 -40.11
N LEU A 14 14.13 -0.81 -39.60
CA LEU A 14 14.13 -0.50 -38.15
C LEU A 14 13.10 0.55 -37.70
N VAL A 15 12.17 0.94 -38.56
CA VAL A 15 11.09 1.89 -38.21
C VAL A 15 9.70 1.25 -38.29
N MET A 16 9.51 0.17 -37.53
CA MET A 16 8.18 -0.25 -37.08
C MET A 16 8.16 -0.29 -35.56
N GLY A 17 8.21 0.90 -34.96
CA GLY A 17 7.99 1.14 -33.54
C GLY A 17 6.50 1.19 -33.21
N CYS A 18 6.14 0.53 -32.12
CA CYS A 18 4.81 0.33 -31.57
C CYS A 18 3.94 1.61 -31.48
N ASN A 19 2.70 1.55 -32.00
CA ASN A 19 1.66 2.51 -31.65
C ASN A 19 1.15 2.20 -30.22
N ALA A 20 1.63 2.93 -29.22
CA ALA A 20 1.02 2.92 -27.90
C ALA A 20 -0.37 3.58 -27.96
N LYS A 21 -1.43 2.82 -27.64
CA LYS A 21 -2.78 3.37 -27.50
C LYS A 21 -2.77 4.34 -26.31
N LYS A 22 -3.01 5.62 -26.56
CA LYS A 22 -3.28 6.61 -25.51
C LYS A 22 -4.57 6.20 -24.80
N PRO A 23 -4.63 6.12 -23.46
CA PRO A 23 -5.90 5.93 -22.78
C PRO A 23 -6.78 7.17 -23.02
N LEU A 24 -8.03 6.91 -23.38
CA LEU A 24 -9.12 7.90 -23.45
C LEU A 24 -9.24 8.57 -22.08
N ILE A 25 -8.91 9.86 -21.99
CA ILE A 25 -9.35 10.72 -20.90
C ILE A 25 -10.85 10.91 -21.11
N THR A 26 -11.65 10.07 -20.45
CA THR A 26 -13.05 10.39 -20.21
C THR A 26 -13.04 11.37 -19.04
N ASP A 27 -13.46 12.61 -19.29
CA ASP A 27 -13.81 13.59 -18.27
C ASP A 27 -14.97 13.04 -17.42
N LYS A 28 -14.63 12.18 -16.47
CA LYS A 28 -15.51 11.89 -15.35
C LYS A 28 -15.32 13.05 -14.39
N LYS A 29 -16.30 13.95 -14.35
CA LYS A 29 -16.55 14.83 -13.21
C LYS A 29 -16.63 13.95 -11.96
N GLU A 30 -15.50 13.70 -11.32
CA GLU A 30 -15.52 13.30 -9.92
C GLU A 30 -15.88 14.53 -9.13
N ASN A 31 -17.10 14.48 -8.60
CA ASN A 31 -17.45 15.20 -7.39
C ASN A 31 -16.22 15.11 -6.46
N ILE A 32 -15.65 16.27 -6.15
CA ILE A 32 -14.76 16.42 -5.01
C ILE A 32 -15.61 15.99 -3.82
N LYS A 33 -15.59 14.69 -3.50
CA LYS A 33 -15.92 14.23 -2.17
C LYS A 33 -14.92 14.95 -1.30
N THR A 34 -15.43 15.92 -0.55
CA THR A 34 -14.80 16.41 0.67
C THR A 34 -14.01 15.25 1.28
N ILE A 35 -12.71 15.45 1.46
CA ILE A 35 -11.82 14.52 2.16
C ILE A 35 -12.36 14.43 3.58
N GLN A 36 -13.38 13.61 3.77
CA GLN A 36 -13.89 13.24 5.06
C GLN A 36 -12.81 12.31 5.60
N SER A 37 -12.16 12.73 6.69
CA SER A 37 -11.22 11.88 7.40
C SER A 37 -12.01 10.68 7.91
N ASP A 38 -11.96 9.58 7.16
CA ASP A 38 -12.63 8.35 7.53
C ASP A 38 -11.81 7.70 8.65
N THR A 39 -12.37 7.74 9.87
CA THR A 39 -11.80 7.00 11.00
C THR A 39 -12.42 5.61 10.99
N ILE A 40 -11.60 4.59 10.72
CA ILE A 40 -12.02 3.20 10.92
C ILE A 40 -11.76 2.86 12.39
N ARG A 41 -12.85 2.52 13.08
CA ARG A 41 -12.86 2.10 14.47
C ARG A 41 -13.60 0.77 14.54
N ILE A 42 -12.88 -0.31 14.84
CA ILE A 42 -13.50 -1.62 15.06
C ILE A 42 -12.97 -2.20 16.36
N ALA A 43 -13.90 -2.46 17.29
CA ALA A 43 -13.67 -3.26 18.47
C ALA A 43 -14.04 -4.72 18.15
N ASN A 44 -13.26 -5.68 18.65
CA ASN A 44 -13.66 -7.07 18.61
C ASN A 44 -14.68 -7.30 19.74
N ASP A 45 -15.82 -7.90 19.41
CA ASP A 45 -16.96 -8.08 20.34
C ASP A 45 -16.60 -8.85 21.63
N SER A 46 -15.44 -9.52 21.68
CA SER A 46 -14.93 -10.25 22.85
C SER A 46 -13.67 -9.65 23.51
N LEU A 47 -13.07 -8.57 23.00
CA LEU A 47 -11.75 -8.09 23.45
C LEU A 47 -11.74 -6.62 23.91
N GLN A 48 -10.82 -6.32 24.83
CA GLN A 48 -10.61 -5.01 25.44
C GLN A 48 -9.77 -4.04 24.59
N TYR A 49 -9.47 -4.38 23.33
CA TYR A 49 -8.51 -3.66 22.51
C TYR A 49 -9.14 -3.13 21.22
N GLU A 50 -8.72 -1.94 20.84
CA GLU A 50 -9.23 -1.19 19.71
C GLU A 50 -8.07 -0.73 18.83
N VAL A 51 -8.27 -0.74 17.51
CA VAL A 51 -7.40 -0.06 16.57
C VAL A 51 -8.14 1.12 15.96
N ILE A 52 -7.51 2.28 15.99
CA ILE A 52 -8.01 3.52 15.40
C ILE A 52 -7.06 3.90 14.27
N ILE A 53 -7.59 3.96 13.05
CA ILE A 53 -6.84 4.39 11.88
C ILE A 53 -7.51 5.65 11.34
N ILE A 54 -6.74 6.74 11.27
CA ILE A 54 -7.18 8.05 10.81
C ILE A 54 -6.43 8.34 9.51
N ASP A 55 -6.96 7.85 8.40
CA ASP A 55 -6.41 8.11 7.07
C ASP A 55 -7.56 8.13 6.04
N PRO A 56 -7.79 9.26 5.34
CA PRO A 56 -8.92 9.39 4.43
C PRO A 56 -8.86 8.44 3.22
N GLY A 57 -7.68 7.93 2.86
CA GLY A 57 -7.53 7.00 1.74
C GLY A 57 -7.73 5.54 2.15
N PHE A 58 -7.54 5.22 3.43
CA PHE A 58 -7.50 3.83 3.88
C PHE A 58 -8.85 3.12 3.77
N SER A 59 -9.97 3.76 4.11
CA SER A 59 -11.31 3.15 4.03
C SER A 59 -11.65 2.65 2.63
N THR A 60 -11.41 3.51 1.64
CA THR A 60 -11.66 3.22 0.23
C THR A 60 -10.70 2.17 -0.30
N TRP A 61 -9.42 2.24 0.10
CA TRP A 61 -8.45 1.22 -0.28
C TRP A 61 -8.79 -0.14 0.32
N LEU A 62 -9.18 -0.18 1.59
CA LEU A 62 -9.56 -1.42 2.28
C LEU A 62 -10.76 -2.09 1.60
N ALA A 63 -11.77 -1.30 1.21
CA ALA A 63 -12.95 -1.83 0.52
C ALA A 63 -12.67 -2.33 -0.90
N SER A 64 -11.65 -1.80 -1.58
CA SER A 64 -11.43 -2.05 -3.02
C SER A 64 -10.22 -2.94 -3.35
N ARG A 65 -9.21 -2.99 -2.47
CA ARG A 65 -7.91 -3.64 -2.71
C ARG A 65 -7.56 -4.72 -1.69
N ALA A 66 -8.11 -4.65 -0.47
CA ALA A 66 -7.79 -5.66 0.53
C ALA A 66 -8.41 -7.01 0.16
N TYR A 67 -7.72 -8.09 0.54
CA TYR A 67 -8.32 -9.41 0.46
C TYR A 67 -9.50 -9.51 1.42
N SER A 68 -10.50 -10.32 1.08
CA SER A 68 -11.63 -10.59 1.96
C SER A 68 -11.16 -11.17 3.30
N ARG A 69 -11.96 -10.94 4.35
CA ARG A 69 -11.74 -11.61 5.64
C ARG A 69 -11.70 -13.13 5.43
N GLY A 70 -10.82 -13.80 6.16
CA GLY A 70 -10.56 -15.24 6.05
C GLY A 70 -9.52 -15.64 5.00
N TYR A 71 -9.11 -14.75 4.09
CA TYR A 71 -8.08 -15.08 3.08
C TYR A 71 -6.70 -15.29 3.70
N LEU A 72 -6.29 -14.40 4.63
CA LEU A 72 -5.07 -14.55 5.42
C LEU A 72 -5.43 -15.09 6.79
N SER A 73 -4.59 -15.97 7.34
CA SER A 73 -4.71 -16.42 8.73
C SER A 73 -4.31 -15.30 9.70
N GLN A 74 -4.88 -15.33 10.90
CA GLN A 74 -4.49 -14.43 11.99
C GLN A 74 -2.98 -14.49 12.25
N SER A 75 -2.43 -15.70 12.41
CA SER A 75 -1.00 -15.92 12.67
C SER A 75 -0.09 -15.34 11.59
N TYR A 76 -0.50 -15.39 10.32
CA TYR A 76 0.26 -14.75 9.24
C TYR A 76 0.31 -13.23 9.43
N MET A 77 -0.84 -12.61 9.72
CA MET A 77 -0.94 -11.18 9.90
C MET A 77 -0.19 -10.72 11.15
N GLU A 78 -0.30 -11.43 12.28
CA GLU A 78 0.44 -11.13 13.51
C GLU A 78 1.96 -11.12 13.30
N ASN A 79 2.48 -12.15 12.62
CA ASN A 79 3.91 -12.24 12.31
C ASN A 79 4.39 -11.05 11.46
N LYS A 80 3.58 -10.62 10.49
CA LYS A 80 3.88 -9.46 9.65
C LYS A 80 3.74 -8.14 10.42
N ASN A 81 2.67 -7.98 11.18
CA ASN A 81 2.36 -6.80 11.98
C ASN A 81 3.48 -6.50 12.96
N ARG A 82 3.98 -7.51 13.67
CA ARG A 82 5.13 -7.36 14.58
C ARG A 82 6.32 -6.69 13.89
N LEU A 83 6.65 -7.12 12.68
CA LEU A 83 7.82 -6.62 11.94
C LEU A 83 7.57 -5.21 11.38
N TYR A 84 6.38 -4.97 10.82
CA TYR A 84 6.01 -3.67 10.29
C TYR A 84 5.92 -2.60 11.39
N ILE A 85 5.30 -2.92 12.52
CA ILE A 85 5.14 -1.99 13.64
C ILE A 85 6.48 -1.70 14.31
N MET A 86 7.36 -2.70 14.45
CA MET A 86 8.70 -2.49 14.98
C MET A 86 9.46 -1.45 14.14
N GLU A 87 9.48 -1.62 12.81
CA GLU A 87 10.14 -0.66 11.92
C GLU A 87 9.43 0.69 11.91
N TRP A 88 8.09 0.73 11.89
CA TRP A 88 7.32 1.97 12.01
C TRP A 88 7.73 2.76 13.25
N ASN A 89 7.72 2.12 14.42
CA ASN A 89 8.07 2.75 15.69
C ASN A 89 9.52 3.23 15.70
N ASN A 90 10.45 2.47 15.11
CA ASN A 90 11.84 2.93 14.95
C ASN A 90 11.92 4.23 14.14
N ARG A 91 11.15 4.35 13.05
CA ARG A 91 11.12 5.55 12.20
C ARG A 91 10.49 6.76 12.86
N VAL A 92 9.42 6.56 13.66
CA VAL A 92 8.80 7.62 14.47
C VAL A 92 9.83 8.28 15.39
N LEU A 93 10.75 7.49 15.96
CA LEU A 93 11.80 7.99 16.86
C LEU A 93 12.97 8.69 16.14
N GLN A 94 12.97 8.70 14.80
CA GLN A 94 14.06 9.25 13.98
C GLN A 94 13.54 10.33 13.02
N PRO A 95 12.93 11.43 13.52
CA PRO A 95 12.34 12.48 12.68
C PRO A 95 13.38 13.28 11.85
N GLN A 96 14.66 13.13 12.17
CA GLN A 96 15.77 13.71 11.39
C GLN A 96 16.08 12.89 10.13
N LEU A 97 15.68 11.61 10.09
CA LEU A 97 15.91 10.70 8.96
C LEU A 97 14.64 10.41 8.18
N TYR A 98 13.49 10.37 8.85
CA TYR A 98 12.20 10.05 8.27
C TYR A 98 11.23 11.22 8.39
N ASN A 99 10.39 11.39 7.37
CA ASN A 99 9.42 12.47 7.34
C ASN A 99 8.40 12.30 8.49
N PRO A 100 8.35 13.23 9.47
CA PRO A 100 7.44 13.12 10.61
C PRO A 100 5.96 13.17 10.21
N ASN A 101 5.63 13.74 9.04
CA ASN A 101 4.26 13.74 8.52
C ASN A 101 3.82 12.37 7.96
N LEU A 102 4.76 11.42 7.79
CA LEU A 102 4.44 10.03 7.43
C LEU A 102 4.43 9.11 8.66
N TYR A 103 5.19 9.46 9.70
CA TYR A 103 5.42 8.65 10.90
C TYR A 103 5.07 9.47 12.14
N GLU A 104 3.77 9.66 12.37
CA GLU A 104 3.28 10.61 13.38
C GLU A 104 3.41 10.09 14.82
N MET A 105 3.00 8.85 15.07
CA MET A 105 2.94 8.28 16.42
C MET A 105 3.33 6.81 16.46
N THR A 106 3.87 6.37 17.60
CA THR A 106 4.19 4.96 17.84
C THR A 106 2.91 4.15 18.07
N ILE A 107 2.92 2.91 17.60
CA ILE A 107 1.85 1.94 17.80
C ILE A 107 2.25 1.00 18.94
N ASN A 108 1.45 0.96 20.00
CA ASN A 108 1.67 0.02 21.10
C ASN A 108 1.08 -1.35 20.72
N TYR A 109 1.95 -2.26 20.30
CA TYR A 109 1.58 -3.62 19.90
C TYR A 109 2.47 -4.63 20.62
N ASP A 110 1.90 -5.31 21.62
CA ASP A 110 2.54 -6.42 22.33
C ASP A 110 2.29 -7.76 21.61
N PRO A 111 3.33 -8.44 21.10
CA PRO A 111 3.19 -9.73 20.43
C PRO A 111 2.66 -10.89 21.30
N ASN A 112 2.61 -10.72 22.63
CA ASN A 112 2.09 -11.73 23.56
C ASN A 112 0.59 -11.59 23.82
N ILE A 113 -0.05 -10.55 23.27
CA ILE A 113 -1.48 -10.30 23.40
C ILE A 113 -2.19 -10.73 22.12
N ASP A 114 -3.24 -11.53 22.27
CA ASP A 114 -4.16 -11.86 21.18
C ASP A 114 -5.18 -10.72 21.01
N TYR A 115 -4.92 -9.83 20.05
CA TYR A 115 -5.86 -8.76 19.66
C TYR A 115 -7.02 -9.25 18.80
N GLY A 116 -7.01 -10.52 18.42
CA GLY A 116 -7.98 -11.14 17.54
C GLY A 116 -7.79 -10.79 16.07
N TYR A 117 -8.62 -11.44 15.24
CA TYR A 117 -8.51 -11.39 13.79
C TYR A 117 -8.68 -9.98 13.22
N GLU A 118 -9.75 -9.27 13.59
CA GLU A 118 -10.12 -8.03 12.91
C GLU A 118 -9.11 -6.90 13.19
N VAL A 119 -8.60 -6.81 14.42
CA VAL A 119 -7.53 -5.85 14.77
C VAL A 119 -6.28 -6.14 13.94
N ASN A 120 -5.83 -7.40 13.92
CA ASN A 120 -4.67 -7.80 13.13
C ASN A 120 -4.87 -7.58 11.62
N TYR A 121 -6.08 -7.82 11.12
CA TYR A 121 -6.46 -7.60 9.74
C TYR A 121 -6.38 -6.12 9.36
N LEU A 122 -6.92 -5.23 10.19
CA LEU A 122 -6.87 -3.79 9.93
C LEU A 122 -5.44 -3.25 9.97
N ILE A 123 -4.64 -3.63 10.98
CA ILE A 123 -3.24 -3.21 11.08
C ILE A 123 -2.46 -3.69 9.86
N TYR A 124 -2.59 -4.98 9.51
CA TYR A 124 -1.88 -5.54 8.37
C TYR A 124 -2.21 -4.80 7.08
N ASN A 125 -3.49 -4.60 6.80
CA ASN A 125 -3.91 -3.93 5.58
C ASN A 125 -3.51 -2.46 5.56
N TYR A 126 -3.52 -1.76 6.70
CA TYR A 126 -3.00 -0.39 6.79
C TYR A 126 -1.50 -0.33 6.48
N MET A 127 -0.71 -1.27 7.03
CA MET A 127 0.73 -1.33 6.75
C MET A 127 1.02 -1.60 5.27
N ILE A 128 0.21 -2.42 4.59
CA ILE A 128 0.33 -2.63 3.13
C ILE A 128 -0.08 -1.38 2.35
N TYR A 129 -1.22 -0.77 2.71
CA TYR A 129 -1.70 0.47 2.12
C TYR A 129 -0.64 1.57 2.21
N PHE A 130 -0.08 1.79 3.40
CA PHE A 130 0.94 2.81 3.65
C PHE A 130 2.18 2.57 2.80
N GLN A 131 2.72 1.34 2.81
CA GLN A 131 3.91 0.99 2.02
C GLN A 131 3.69 1.19 0.52
N ASN A 132 2.53 0.77 -0.01
CA ASN A 132 2.19 0.93 -1.42
C ASN A 132 1.94 2.40 -1.82
N THR A 133 1.29 3.17 -0.95
CA THR A 133 0.90 4.57 -1.19
C THR A 133 2.11 5.50 -1.12
N PHE A 134 2.92 5.38 -0.07
CA PHE A 134 4.07 6.26 0.18
C PHE A 134 5.40 5.69 -0.28
N LYS A 135 5.39 4.55 -1.00
CA LYS A 135 6.57 3.85 -1.54
C LYS A 135 7.61 3.56 -0.46
N GLN A 136 7.13 3.16 0.72
CA GLN A 136 7.96 2.77 1.85
C GLN A 136 8.10 1.25 1.88
N THR A 137 9.24 0.77 2.37
CA THR A 137 9.46 -0.64 2.68
C THR A 137 9.78 -0.75 4.16
N LEU A 138 8.85 -1.29 4.94
CA LEU A 138 9.04 -1.54 6.37
C LEU A 138 9.69 -2.90 6.61
N TYR A 139 9.29 -3.93 5.85
CA TYR A 139 9.92 -5.25 5.97
C TYR A 139 9.65 -6.17 4.78
N GLY A 140 10.73 -6.78 4.26
CA GLY A 140 10.66 -7.84 3.24
C GLY A 140 9.86 -7.45 1.99
N TYR A 141 9.23 -8.46 1.37
CA TYR A 141 8.36 -8.22 0.21
C TYR A 141 7.03 -7.60 0.62
N VAL A 142 6.65 -6.52 -0.07
CA VAL A 142 5.35 -5.84 0.05
C VAL A 142 4.50 -6.21 -1.17
N PRO A 143 3.37 -6.90 -0.97
CA PRO A 143 2.44 -7.18 -2.05
C PRO A 143 1.89 -5.88 -2.66
N THR A 144 2.04 -5.76 -3.98
CA THR A 144 1.41 -4.68 -4.74
C THR A 144 -0.09 -4.93 -4.85
N ARG A 145 -0.90 -3.98 -4.36
CA ARG A 145 -2.36 -4.05 -4.42
C ARG A 145 -2.93 -2.69 -4.78
#